data_AF-A0A1F4UWP6-F1
#
_entry.id   AF-A0A1F4UWP6-F1
#
_cell.length_a   1.000
_cell.length_b   1.000
_cell.length_c   1.000
_cell.angle_alpha   90.00
_cell.angle_beta   90.00
_cell.angle_gamma   90.00
#
_symmetry.space_group_name_H-M   'P 1'
#
loop_
_entity.id
_entity.type
_entity.pdbx_description
1 polymer ?
#
loop_
_entity_poly.entity_id
_entity_poly.type
_entity_poly.pdbx_seq_one_letter_code
_entity_poly.pdbx_strand_id
1 'polypeptide(L)'
;MEENKSKDIWITLTTILLIVLIGTVVFFWQNYKRLKSSNTEPQVQKLVEEEKPVDNNVAGTIAPSPATTSPDTPNPTPSEENKTEVIFVSNGLFTEEEKVELYEKLIEPFLDFQKDSNIQTLTLEIEKSSLQNAGYKYKVSYINKDGSKGGLLFGLNTPLEWWLPECLNGCSFSDSFKGKYPEIVEQLD
;
A
#
# COMPACT_ATOMS: atom_id res chain seq x y z
N MET A 1 -36.78 -55.51 -0.11
CA MET A 1 -35.53 -55.56 -0.89
C MET A 1 -35.03 -54.16 -1.30
N GLU A 2 -35.91 -53.15 -1.36
CA GLU A 2 -35.53 -51.78 -1.76
C GLU A 2 -34.84 -50.94 -0.67
N GLU A 3 -35.15 -51.19 0.62
CA GLU A 3 -34.62 -50.39 1.73
C GLU A 3 -33.09 -50.54 1.90
N ASN A 4 -32.55 -51.74 1.67
CA ASN A 4 -31.10 -51.99 1.77
C ASN A 4 -30.33 -51.28 0.64
N LYS A 5 -30.92 -51.20 -0.57
CA LYS A 5 -30.30 -50.54 -1.72
C LYS A 5 -30.15 -49.02 -1.51
N SER A 6 -31.11 -48.39 -0.84
CA SER A 6 -31.04 -46.95 -0.51
C SER A 6 -29.98 -46.63 0.53
N LYS A 7 -29.76 -47.51 1.52
CA LYS A 7 -28.74 -47.33 2.57
C LYS A 7 -27.33 -47.49 1.99
N ASP A 8 -27.13 -48.47 1.12
CA ASP A 8 -25.84 -48.69 0.44
C ASP A 8 -25.45 -47.51 -0.49
N ILE A 9 -26.42 -46.88 -1.15
CA ILE A 9 -26.21 -45.68 -1.98
C ILE A 9 -25.82 -44.46 -1.12
N TRP A 10 -26.43 -44.29 0.06
CA TRP A 10 -26.08 -43.18 0.96
C TRP A 10 -24.71 -43.35 1.60
N ILE A 11 -24.33 -44.58 1.97
CA ILE A 11 -23.01 -44.89 2.52
C ILE A 11 -21.92 -44.66 1.47
N THR A 12 -22.16 -45.05 0.21
CA THR A 12 -21.19 -44.81 -0.87
C THR A 12 -21.03 -43.32 -1.19
N LEU A 13 -22.11 -42.54 -1.26
CA LEU A 13 -22.04 -41.09 -1.50
C LEU A 13 -21.32 -40.35 -0.37
N THR A 14 -21.62 -40.68 0.89
CA THR A 14 -20.94 -40.07 2.04
C THR A 14 -19.46 -40.41 2.08
N THR A 15 -19.08 -41.63 1.72
CA THR A 15 -17.67 -42.05 1.64
C THR A 15 -16.91 -41.29 0.54
N ILE A 16 -17.50 -41.11 -0.64
CA ILE A 16 -16.89 -40.33 -1.73
C ILE A 16 -16.71 -38.87 -1.32
N LEU A 17 -17.73 -38.27 -0.71
CA LEU A 17 -17.66 -36.88 -0.23
C LEU A 17 -16.52 -36.69 0.79
N LEU A 18 -16.35 -37.65 1.70
CA LEU A 18 -15.32 -37.58 2.73
C LEU A 18 -13.90 -37.68 2.14
N ILE A 19 -13.70 -38.53 1.12
CA ILE A 19 -12.43 -38.62 0.38
C ILE A 19 -12.10 -37.30 -0.33
N VAL A 20 -13.09 -36.68 -0.97
CA VAL A 20 -12.92 -35.38 -1.65
C VAL A 20 -12.55 -34.30 -0.65
N LEU A 21 -13.22 -34.24 0.51
CA LEU A 21 -12.93 -33.25 1.55
C LEU A 21 -11.52 -33.43 2.16
N ILE A 22 -11.06 -34.66 2.38
CA ILE A 22 -9.68 -34.91 2.85
C ILE A 22 -8.68 -34.46 1.78
N GLY A 23 -8.96 -34.75 0.50
CA GLY A 23 -8.10 -34.35 -0.62
C GLY A 23 -7.94 -32.83 -0.73
N THR A 24 -9.03 -32.08 -0.60
CA THR A 24 -8.97 -30.61 -0.66
C THR A 24 -8.17 -30.03 0.52
N VAL A 25 -8.36 -30.53 1.74
CA VAL A 25 -7.62 -30.08 2.92
C VAL A 25 -6.11 -30.32 2.77
N VAL A 26 -5.70 -31.50 2.28
CA VAL A 26 -4.27 -31.82 2.04
C VAL A 26 -3.69 -30.92 0.96
N PHE A 27 -4.42 -30.69 -0.14
CA PHE A 27 -3.98 -29.81 -1.22
C PHE A 27 -3.80 -28.35 -0.76
N PHE A 28 -4.78 -27.81 -0.02
CA PHE A 28 -4.69 -26.47 0.56
C PHE A 28 -3.51 -26.35 1.55
N TRP A 29 -3.28 -27.36 2.39
CA TRP A 29 -2.19 -27.32 3.36
C TRP A 29 -0.80 -27.38 2.71
N GLN A 30 -0.62 -28.19 1.66
CA GLN A 30 0.62 -28.23 0.89
C GLN A 30 0.89 -26.89 0.18
N ASN A 31 -0.14 -26.30 -0.44
CA ASN A 31 0.01 -25.03 -1.13
C ASN A 31 0.33 -23.89 -0.15
N TYR A 32 -0.32 -23.88 1.02
CA TYR A 32 -0.06 -22.89 2.08
C TYR A 32 1.40 -22.92 2.59
N LYS A 33 1.99 -24.11 2.79
CA LYS A 33 3.40 -24.22 3.18
C LYS A 33 4.35 -23.68 2.10
N ARG A 34 4.01 -23.88 0.82
CA ARG A 34 4.82 -23.42 -0.31
C ARG A 34 4.91 -21.90 -0.37
N LEU A 35 3.82 -21.19 -0.08
CA LEU A 35 3.82 -19.72 0.03
C LEU A 35 4.72 -19.22 1.18
N LYS A 36 4.74 -19.90 2.33
CA LYS A 36 5.57 -19.48 3.47
C LYS A 36 7.07 -19.62 3.21
N SER A 37 7.49 -20.60 2.41
CA SER A 37 8.91 -20.83 2.11
C SER A 37 9.49 -19.88 1.06
N SER A 38 8.66 -19.15 0.30
CA SER A 38 9.11 -18.22 -0.75
C SER A 38 9.44 -16.82 -0.22
N ASN A 39 9.14 -16.52 1.04
CA ASN A 39 9.39 -15.21 1.68
C ASN A 39 10.62 -15.21 2.62
N THR A 40 11.51 -16.20 2.53
CA THR A 40 12.79 -16.17 3.23
C THR A 40 13.80 -15.34 2.42
N GLU A 41 13.85 -14.07 2.76
CA GLU A 41 14.84 -13.02 2.49
C GLU A 41 16.24 -13.48 2.01
N PRO A 42 16.79 -12.94 0.91
CA PRO A 42 18.23 -12.97 0.67
C PRO A 42 18.92 -11.98 1.62
N GLN A 43 19.81 -12.52 2.45
CA GLN A 43 20.71 -11.83 3.38
C GLN A 43 21.39 -10.61 2.73
N VAL A 44 21.11 -9.41 3.28
CA VAL A 44 21.81 -8.16 3.00
C VAL A 44 23.26 -8.29 3.47
N GLN A 45 24.20 -8.27 2.52
CA GLN A 45 25.63 -8.20 2.82
C GLN A 45 25.93 -6.84 3.47
N LYS A 46 26.29 -6.90 4.74
CA LYS A 46 26.90 -5.84 5.54
C LYS A 46 28.30 -5.54 4.98
N LEU A 47 28.45 -4.47 4.19
CA LEU A 47 29.77 -3.84 3.97
C LEU A 47 29.89 -2.65 4.92
N VAL A 48 30.76 -2.80 5.91
CA VAL A 48 31.23 -1.72 6.78
C VAL A 48 32.27 -0.95 5.97
N GLU A 49 31.93 0.28 5.57
CA GLU A 49 32.90 1.22 5.02
C GLU A 49 33.41 2.13 6.15
N GLU A 50 34.73 2.14 6.27
CA GLU A 50 35.56 2.74 7.30
C GLU A 50 35.68 4.26 7.07
N GLU A 51 35.02 5.07 7.90
CA GLU A 51 35.25 6.53 7.90
C GLU A 51 36.59 6.86 8.57
N LYS A 52 37.48 7.48 7.79
CA LYS A 52 38.76 8.05 8.21
C LYS A 52 38.58 9.57 8.38
N PRO A 53 38.95 10.19 9.52
CA PRO A 53 38.82 11.63 9.69
C PRO A 53 39.98 12.36 9.00
N VAL A 54 39.68 13.39 8.22
CA VAL A 54 40.66 14.36 7.71
C VAL A 54 40.24 15.77 8.09
N ASP A 55 41.16 16.42 8.79
CA ASP A 55 41.13 17.77 9.34
C ASP A 55 40.99 18.90 8.29
N ASN A 56 40.52 20.06 8.78
CA ASN A 56 41.18 21.38 8.67
C ASN A 56 40.17 22.52 8.44
N ASN A 57 39.70 23.16 9.52
CA ASN A 57 39.10 24.50 9.44
C ASN A 57 40.15 25.54 9.82
N VAL A 58 40.66 26.22 8.80
CA VAL A 58 41.52 27.40 8.89
C VAL A 58 40.70 28.61 9.33
N ALA A 59 41.26 29.35 10.28
CA ALA A 59 40.74 30.58 10.85
C ALA A 59 40.50 31.68 9.80
N GLY A 60 39.39 32.41 9.97
CA GLY A 60 39.04 33.61 9.22
C GLY A 60 38.23 34.58 10.07
N THR A 61 38.96 35.35 10.88
CA THR A 61 38.62 36.60 11.58
C THR A 61 37.57 37.49 10.90
N ILE A 62 36.50 37.89 11.62
CA ILE A 62 36.03 39.29 11.76
C ILE A 62 35.33 39.45 13.14
N ALA A 63 35.71 40.48 13.91
CA ALA A 63 35.10 40.91 15.19
C ALA A 63 34.32 42.24 15.00
N PRO A 64 33.71 42.87 16.03
CA PRO A 64 32.44 42.53 16.71
C PRO A 64 31.40 43.69 16.72
N SER A 65 30.19 43.42 17.29
CA SER A 65 29.27 44.36 18.00
C SER A 65 27.99 44.85 17.25
N PRO A 66 26.86 45.19 17.93
CA PRO A 66 26.32 44.79 19.25
C PRO A 66 24.90 44.16 19.20
N ALA A 67 24.46 43.70 20.37
CA ALA A 67 23.22 43.01 20.69
C ALA A 67 21.90 43.67 20.24
N THR A 68 20.92 42.84 19.85
CA THR A 68 19.50 43.11 20.06
C THR A 68 18.84 41.84 20.60
N THR A 69 18.29 42.00 21.79
CA THR A 69 17.55 41.02 22.58
C THR A 69 16.23 40.67 21.90
N SER A 70 15.96 39.39 21.67
CA SER A 70 14.59 38.85 21.58
C SER A 70 14.63 37.38 22.04
N PRO A 71 13.92 37.02 23.11
CA PRO A 71 13.79 35.63 23.53
C PRO A 71 12.61 35.00 22.78
N ASP A 72 12.80 34.68 21.50
CA ASP A 72 11.86 33.78 20.82
C ASP A 72 12.19 32.36 21.25
N THR A 73 11.39 31.92 22.22
CA THR A 73 11.24 30.52 22.60
C THR A 73 10.95 29.72 21.32
N PRO A 74 11.76 28.71 20.96
CA PRO A 74 11.39 27.80 19.89
C PRO A 74 10.16 27.03 20.38
N ASN A 75 9.00 27.42 19.84
CA ASN A 75 7.78 26.65 19.91
C ASN A 75 8.11 25.27 19.30
N PRO A 76 7.99 24.16 20.05
CA PRO A 76 8.23 22.85 19.46
C PRO A 76 7.16 22.62 18.39
N THR A 77 7.59 22.63 17.14
CA THR A 77 6.78 22.17 16.01
C THR A 77 6.23 20.78 16.36
N PRO A 78 4.91 20.55 16.24
CA PRO A 78 4.34 19.23 16.46
C PRO A 78 5.03 18.21 15.53
N SER A 79 5.53 17.12 16.10
CA SER A 79 6.11 15.99 15.39
C SER A 79 5.15 15.51 14.29
N GLU A 80 5.58 15.55 13.01
CA GLU A 80 4.85 14.99 11.85
C GLU A 80 4.81 13.44 11.86
N GLU A 81 4.57 12.82 13.02
CA GLU A 81 4.71 11.37 13.23
C GLU A 81 3.63 10.52 12.54
N ASN A 82 2.82 11.12 11.68
CA ASN A 82 1.66 10.47 11.08
C ASN A 82 1.36 10.84 9.62
N LYS A 83 2.37 11.33 8.89
CA LYS A 83 2.23 11.56 7.46
C LYS A 83 2.58 10.28 6.68
N THR A 84 1.72 9.89 5.74
CA THR A 84 2.03 8.79 4.80
C THR A 84 3.21 9.18 3.93
N GLU A 85 4.18 8.29 3.81
CA GLU A 85 5.30 8.44 2.88
C GLU A 85 4.88 7.96 1.49
N VAL A 86 4.90 8.85 0.50
CA VAL A 86 4.58 8.53 -0.90
C VAL A 86 5.88 8.42 -1.68
N ILE A 87 6.13 7.25 -2.26
CA ILE A 87 7.37 6.91 -2.95
C ILE A 87 7.05 6.63 -4.42
N PHE A 88 7.68 7.39 -5.32
CA PHE A 88 7.66 7.09 -6.75
C PHE A 88 8.89 6.26 -7.10
N VAL A 89 8.68 4.98 -7.44
CA VAL A 89 9.77 4.02 -7.71
C VAL A 89 10.48 4.40 -9.00
N SER A 90 11.81 4.27 -8.99
CA SER A 90 12.67 4.69 -10.10
C SER A 90 12.53 6.20 -10.36
N ASN A 91 12.98 6.99 -9.38
CA ASN A 91 13.04 8.46 -9.43
C ASN A 91 13.54 8.95 -10.81
N GLY A 92 12.77 9.85 -11.42
CA GLY A 92 13.06 10.42 -12.76
C GLY A 92 12.20 9.84 -13.90
N LEU A 93 11.46 8.75 -13.67
CA LEU A 93 10.51 8.22 -14.66
C LEU A 93 9.12 8.87 -14.63
N PHE A 94 8.87 9.74 -13.65
CA PHE A 94 7.60 10.44 -13.49
C PHE A 94 7.80 11.92 -13.75
N THR A 95 6.98 12.50 -14.64
CA THR A 95 6.94 13.96 -14.80
C THR A 95 6.20 14.60 -13.62
N GLU A 96 6.38 15.91 -13.42
CA GLU A 96 5.67 16.62 -12.35
C GLU A 96 4.15 16.66 -12.62
N GLU A 97 3.74 16.78 -13.89
CA GLU A 97 2.33 16.73 -14.29
C GLU A 97 1.71 15.37 -13.96
N GLU A 98 2.42 14.27 -14.23
CA GLU A 98 1.95 12.93 -13.87
C GLU A 98 1.81 12.77 -12.36
N LYS A 99 2.75 13.31 -11.57
CA LYS A 99 2.65 13.26 -10.11
C LYS A 99 1.44 14.04 -9.63
N VAL A 100 1.23 15.25 -10.13
CA VAL A 100 0.06 16.08 -9.77
C VAL A 100 -1.24 15.33 -10.08
N GLU A 101 -1.36 14.74 -11.26
CA GLU A 101 -2.54 13.98 -11.65
C GLU A 101 -2.74 12.74 -10.77
N LEU A 102 -1.66 12.02 -10.43
CA LEU A 102 -1.71 10.90 -9.48
C LEU A 102 -2.10 11.35 -8.07
N TYR A 103 -1.65 12.52 -7.63
CA TYR A 103 -2.04 13.08 -6.33
C TYR A 103 -3.54 13.36 -6.28
N GLU A 104 -4.05 14.02 -7.31
CA GLU A 104 -5.47 14.39 -7.40
C GLU A 104 -6.38 13.16 -7.55
N LYS A 105 -6.05 12.25 -8.49
CA LYS A 105 -6.96 11.17 -8.90
C LYS A 105 -6.82 9.88 -8.11
N LEU A 106 -5.68 9.66 -7.44
CA LEU A 106 -5.40 8.40 -6.73
C LEU A 106 -5.00 8.64 -5.28
N ILE A 107 -3.92 9.37 -5.03
CA ILE A 107 -3.27 9.39 -3.71
C ILE A 107 -4.16 10.07 -2.67
N GLU A 108 -4.63 11.29 -2.91
CA GLU A 108 -5.48 11.98 -1.93
C GLU A 108 -6.81 11.24 -1.69
N PRO A 109 -7.57 10.84 -2.73
CA PRO A 109 -8.79 10.07 -2.50
C PRO A 109 -8.55 8.76 -1.77
N PHE A 110 -7.48 8.03 -2.11
CA PHE A 110 -7.14 6.79 -1.41
C PHE A 110 -6.85 7.04 0.08
N LEU A 111 -6.01 8.02 0.41
CA LEU A 111 -5.64 8.29 1.79
C LEU A 111 -6.81 8.84 2.62
N ASP A 112 -7.66 9.68 2.03
CA ASP A 112 -8.86 10.18 2.71
C ASP A 112 -9.87 9.04 2.96
N PHE A 113 -10.05 8.12 2.02
CA PHE A 113 -10.91 6.96 2.20
C PHE A 113 -10.39 6.01 3.30
N GLN A 114 -9.07 5.78 3.34
CA GLN A 114 -8.44 4.98 4.38
C GLN A 114 -8.64 5.61 5.75
N LYS A 115 -8.44 6.93 5.85
CA LYS A 115 -8.65 7.69 7.09
C LYS A 115 -10.09 7.59 7.59
N ASP A 116 -11.07 7.71 6.70
CA ASP A 116 -12.49 7.54 7.04
C ASP A 116 -12.81 6.12 7.52
N SER A 117 -12.09 5.13 7.00
CA SER A 117 -12.15 3.73 7.40
C SER A 117 -11.34 3.42 8.67
N ASN A 118 -10.77 4.44 9.33
CA ASN A 118 -9.85 4.33 10.48
C ASN A 118 -8.58 3.50 10.18
N ILE A 119 -8.15 3.47 8.92
CA ILE A 119 -6.91 2.82 8.46
C ILE A 119 -5.85 3.91 8.25
N GLN A 120 -4.68 3.71 8.85
CA GLN A 120 -3.53 4.61 8.67
C GLN A 120 -2.51 3.98 7.72
N THR A 121 -2.39 4.55 6.52
CA THR A 121 -1.38 4.16 5.54
C THR A 121 -0.01 4.73 5.94
N LEU A 122 0.99 3.87 6.10
CA LEU A 122 2.36 4.27 6.41
C LEU A 122 3.12 4.64 5.13
N THR A 123 3.11 3.75 4.14
CA THR A 123 3.77 3.98 2.85
C THR A 123 2.83 3.69 1.69
N LEU A 124 2.97 4.48 0.63
CA LEU A 124 2.33 4.29 -0.66
C LEU A 124 3.40 4.36 -1.76
N GLU A 125 3.65 3.23 -2.39
CA GLU A 125 4.67 3.07 -3.43
C GLU A 125 4.00 2.99 -4.80
N ILE A 126 4.42 3.85 -5.72
CA ILE A 126 3.87 3.94 -7.08
C ILE A 126 5.00 3.68 -8.08
N GLU A 127 4.81 2.66 -8.91
CA GLU A 127 5.73 2.30 -10.00
C GLU A 127 5.01 2.34 -11.35
N LYS A 128 5.77 2.55 -12.42
CA LYS A 128 5.26 2.33 -13.77
C LYS A 128 4.97 0.83 -13.93
N SER A 129 3.77 0.51 -14.39
CA SER A 129 3.34 -0.87 -14.56
C SER A 129 4.18 -1.59 -15.63
N SER A 130 4.56 -2.83 -15.37
CA SER A 130 5.11 -3.76 -16.38
C SER A 130 4.02 -4.35 -17.28
N LEU A 131 2.75 -4.19 -16.91
CA LEU A 131 1.57 -4.70 -17.61
C LEU A 131 0.94 -3.64 -18.53
N GLN A 132 1.76 -2.82 -19.20
CA GLN A 132 1.24 -1.81 -20.13
C GLN A 132 0.41 -2.41 -21.27
N ASN A 133 0.69 -3.67 -21.65
CA ASN A 133 -0.10 -4.40 -22.65
C ASN A 133 -1.54 -4.67 -22.19
N ALA A 134 -1.79 -4.67 -20.88
CA ALA A 134 -3.13 -4.77 -20.30
C ALA A 134 -3.79 -3.39 -20.07
N GLY A 135 -3.12 -2.30 -20.47
CA GLY A 135 -3.61 -0.93 -20.39
C GLY A 135 -3.28 -0.18 -19.10
N TYR A 136 -2.90 -0.88 -18.02
CA TYR A 136 -2.58 -0.21 -16.75
C TYR A 136 -1.24 0.52 -16.82
N LYS A 137 -1.24 1.81 -16.48
CA LYS A 137 -0.06 2.66 -16.45
C LYS A 137 0.77 2.50 -15.18
N TYR A 138 0.13 2.24 -14.04
CA TYR A 138 0.79 2.24 -12.74
C TYR A 138 0.45 0.98 -11.95
N LYS A 139 1.40 0.55 -11.13
CA LYS A 139 1.19 -0.39 -10.04
C LYS A 139 1.41 0.37 -8.74
N VAL A 140 0.46 0.21 -7.82
CA VAL A 140 0.42 0.89 -6.53
C VAL A 140 0.50 -0.18 -5.46
N SER A 141 1.38 -0.01 -4.48
CA SER A 141 1.52 -0.89 -3.32
C SER A 141 1.46 -0.04 -2.06
N TYR A 142 0.85 -0.55 -0.99
CA TYR A 142 0.78 0.17 0.27
C TYR A 142 1.05 -0.73 1.46
N ILE A 143 1.55 -0.11 2.53
CA ILE A 143 1.73 -0.73 3.84
C ILE A 143 1.01 0.15 4.85
N ASN A 144 0.11 -0.43 5.63
CA ASN A 144 -0.58 0.25 6.71
C ASN A 144 0.19 0.11 8.03
N LYS A 145 -0.10 0.97 9.00
CA LYS A 145 0.55 0.97 10.33
C LYS A 145 0.35 -0.33 11.11
N ASP A 146 -0.73 -1.07 10.85
CA ASP A 146 -0.99 -2.38 11.46
C ASP A 146 -0.18 -3.52 10.81
N GLY A 147 0.64 -3.22 9.79
CA GLY A 147 1.44 -4.16 9.04
C GLY A 147 0.70 -4.84 7.88
N SER A 148 -0.59 -4.56 7.70
CA SER A 148 -1.33 -5.03 6.52
C SER A 148 -0.77 -4.39 5.26
N LYS A 149 -0.79 -5.16 4.17
CA LYS A 149 -0.25 -4.76 2.86
C LYS A 149 -1.28 -5.01 1.79
N GLY A 150 -1.25 -4.20 0.75
CA GLY A 150 -2.07 -4.42 -0.43
C GLY A 150 -1.50 -3.68 -1.64
N GLY A 151 -2.25 -3.72 -2.73
CA GLY A 151 -1.88 -3.01 -3.94
C GLY A 151 -2.95 -3.12 -5.00
N LEU A 152 -2.87 -2.24 -5.99
CA LEU A 152 -3.76 -2.19 -7.13
C LEU A 152 -3.00 -1.82 -8.41
N LEU A 153 -3.62 -2.11 -9.55
CA LEU A 153 -3.21 -1.57 -10.84
C LEU A 153 -4.10 -0.37 -11.17
N PHE A 154 -3.54 0.69 -11.74
CA PHE A 154 -4.23 1.96 -11.94
C PHE A 154 -3.86 2.65 -13.25
N GLY A 155 -4.76 3.51 -13.76
CA GLY A 155 -4.52 4.36 -14.91
C GLY A 155 -4.75 3.65 -16.23
N LEU A 156 -5.97 3.14 -16.46
CA LEU A 156 -6.40 2.58 -17.74
C LEU A 156 -6.69 3.66 -18.79
N ASN A 157 -7.06 4.87 -18.36
CA ASN A 157 -7.50 5.95 -19.25
C ASN A 157 -6.48 7.10 -19.35
N THR A 158 -6.64 7.92 -20.38
CA THR A 158 -5.93 9.21 -20.55
C THR A 158 -6.95 10.30 -20.89
N PRO A 159 -7.14 11.34 -20.06
CA PRO A 159 -6.51 11.57 -18.75
C PRO A 159 -6.85 10.46 -17.74
N LEU A 160 -6.13 10.41 -16.61
CA LEU A 160 -6.34 9.40 -15.58
C LEU A 160 -7.76 9.45 -15.04
N GLU A 161 -8.36 8.27 -14.94
CA GLU A 161 -9.63 8.08 -14.24
C GLU A 161 -9.48 8.36 -12.74
N TRP A 162 -10.58 8.67 -12.06
CA TRP A 162 -10.59 8.70 -10.60
C TRP A 162 -10.42 7.29 -10.04
N TRP A 163 -9.59 7.14 -9.01
CA TRP A 163 -9.48 5.91 -8.26
C TRP A 163 -10.81 5.55 -7.61
N LEU A 164 -11.18 4.28 -7.67
CA LEU A 164 -12.36 3.75 -7.01
C LEU A 164 -11.96 2.72 -5.94
N PRO A 165 -12.50 2.83 -4.71
CA PRO A 165 -12.29 1.82 -3.69
C PRO A 165 -12.90 0.46 -4.06
N GLU A 166 -12.13 -0.60 -3.84
CA GLU A 166 -12.61 -1.97 -3.99
C GLU A 166 -13.36 -2.40 -2.73
N CYS A 167 -14.70 -2.40 -2.82
CA CYS A 167 -15.59 -2.81 -1.74
C CYS A 167 -16.58 -3.87 -2.23
N LEU A 168 -16.54 -5.07 -1.63
CA LEU A 168 -17.35 -6.22 -2.06
C LEU A 168 -18.86 -6.00 -1.91
N ASN A 169 -19.29 -5.15 -0.98
CA ASN A 169 -20.71 -4.90 -0.66
C ASN A 169 -21.09 -3.43 -0.79
N GLY A 170 -20.40 -2.70 -1.68
CA GLY A 170 -20.54 -1.25 -1.79
C GLY A 170 -19.72 -0.50 -0.73
N CYS A 171 -19.44 0.77 -1.03
CA CYS A 171 -18.56 1.60 -0.22
C CYS A 171 -19.39 2.57 0.61
N SER A 172 -19.15 2.59 1.92
CA SER A 172 -19.75 3.59 2.81
C SER A 172 -18.82 4.80 2.86
N PHE A 173 -19.28 5.91 2.28
CA PHE A 173 -18.53 7.17 2.27
C PHE A 173 -19.00 8.11 3.38
N SER A 174 -18.05 8.78 4.04
CA SER A 174 -18.38 9.88 4.94
C SER A 174 -18.93 11.09 4.16
N ASP A 175 -19.65 11.99 4.83
CA ASP A 175 -20.13 13.22 4.20
C ASP A 175 -18.96 14.12 3.73
N SER A 176 -17.83 14.08 4.45
CA SER A 176 -16.62 14.79 4.05
C SER A 176 -16.04 14.24 2.75
N PHE A 177 -16.00 12.90 2.61
CA PHE A 177 -15.51 12.26 1.40
C PHE A 177 -16.42 12.55 0.21
N LYS A 178 -17.74 12.43 0.40
CA LYS A 178 -18.73 12.75 -0.64
C LYS A 178 -18.62 14.19 -1.13
N GLY A 179 -18.37 15.13 -0.21
CA GLY A 179 -18.19 16.54 -0.57
C GLY A 179 -16.89 16.82 -1.32
N LYS A 180 -15.81 16.09 -1.01
CA LYS A 180 -14.48 16.30 -1.62
C LYS A 180 -14.31 15.55 -2.95
N TYR A 181 -14.94 14.38 -3.10
CA TYR A 181 -14.78 13.48 -4.25
C TYR A 181 -16.12 12.98 -4.81
N PRO A 182 -17.03 13.87 -5.26
CA PRO A 182 -18.32 13.46 -5.81
C PRO A 182 -18.17 12.51 -7.01
N GLU A 183 -17.12 12.65 -7.82
CA GLU A 183 -16.87 11.83 -9.00
C GLU A 183 -16.61 10.35 -8.67
N ILE A 184 -16.09 10.05 -7.48
CA ILE A 184 -15.88 8.67 -7.01
C ILE A 184 -17.19 8.07 -6.55
N VAL A 185 -18.00 8.86 -5.85
CA VAL A 185 -19.27 8.41 -5.26
C VAL A 185 -20.30 8.13 -6.36
N GLU A 186 -20.43 9.02 -7.33
CA GLU A 186 -21.38 8.89 -8.45
C GLU A 186 -21.13 7.65 -9.33
N GLN A 187 -19.91 7.11 -9.34
CA GLN A 187 -19.56 5.90 -10.10
C GLN A 187 -19.89 4.59 -9.37
N LEU A 188 -20.18 4.67 -8.07
CA LEU A 188 -20.37 3.51 -7.20
C LEU A 188 -21.80 3.39 -6.63
N ASP A 189 -22.65 4.40 -6.86
CA ASP A 189 -24.10 4.39 -6.62
C ASP A 189 -24.86 3.69 -7.76
#